data_AF-A0A359G285-F1
#
_entry.id   AF-A0A359G285-F1
#
_cell.length_a   1.000
_cell.length_b   1.000
_cell.length_c   1.000
_cell.angle_alpha   90.00
_cell.angle_beta   90.00
_cell.angle_gamma   90.00
#
_symmetry.space_group_name_H-M   'P 1'
#
loop_
_entity.id
_entity.type
_entity.pdbx_description
1 polymer ?
#
loop_
_entity_poly.entity_id
_entity_poly.type
_entity_poly.pdbx_seq_one_letter_code
_entity_poly.pdbx_strand_id
1 'polypeptide(L)'
;VLLLFGGALLVVSLILLANTIRLAIYSKRYLINTMKLVGATRWFIMRPFLGSSVTQGIWAGGAASLLFVAAVYGLNETVPELVSLARTGRLAAVVGAMIAGGVLISGLFTFLALNRFINMKSNKIHLY
;
A
#
# COMPACT_ATOMS: atom_id res chain seq x y z
N VAL A 1 -14.85 19.92 -3.23
CA VAL A 1 -14.19 19.86 -1.89
C VAL A 1 -13.61 18.47 -1.59
N LEU A 2 -14.39 17.39 -1.68
CA LEU A 2 -13.91 16.02 -1.40
C LEU A 2 -12.72 15.56 -2.26
N LEU A 3 -12.75 15.85 -3.58
CA LEU A 3 -11.63 15.50 -4.47
C LEU A 3 -10.34 16.26 -4.13
N LEU A 4 -10.44 17.53 -3.72
CA LEU A 4 -9.29 18.33 -3.29
C LEU A 4 -8.68 17.77 -2.00
N PHE A 5 -9.51 17.39 -1.04
CA PHE A 5 -9.06 16.80 0.22
C PHE A 5 -8.41 15.43 0.01
N GLY A 6 -9.04 14.58 -0.81
CA GLY A 6 -8.47 13.28 -1.20
C GLY A 6 -7.15 13.43 -1.96
N GLY A 7 -7.05 14.42 -2.85
CA GLY A 7 -5.81 14.75 -3.55
C GLY A 7 -4.68 15.17 -2.61
N ALA A 8 -4.98 16.03 -1.63
CA ALA A 8 -3.99 16.45 -0.64
C ALA A 8 -3.46 15.28 0.21
N LEU A 9 -4.37 14.41 0.69
CA LEU A 9 -4.02 13.21 1.44
C LEU A 9 -3.13 12.25 0.62
N LEU A 10 -3.43 12.11 -0.68
CA LEU A 10 -2.58 11.33 -1.58
C LEU A 10 -1.16 11.87 -1.67
N VAL A 11 -1.00 13.19 -1.81
CA VAL A 11 0.32 13.82 -1.88
C VAL A 11 1.10 13.58 -0.58
N VAL A 12 0.48 13.77 0.58
CA VAL A 12 1.11 13.54 1.89
C VAL A 12 1.53 12.07 2.04
N SER A 13 0.66 11.13 1.68
CA SER A 13 0.96 9.69 1.72
C SER A 13 2.18 9.34 0.86
N LEU A 14 2.27 9.87 -0.36
CA LEU A 14 3.42 9.65 -1.25
C LEU A 14 4.73 10.20 -0.68
N ILE A 15 4.69 11.37 -0.03
CA ILE A 15 5.86 11.98 0.62
C ILE A 15 6.34 11.11 1.78
N LEU A 16 5.43 10.67 2.64
CA LEU A 16 5.75 9.79 3.77
C LEU A 16 6.38 8.48 3.28
N LEU A 17 5.79 7.87 2.25
CA LEU A 17 6.28 6.61 1.71
C LEU A 17 7.68 6.75 1.09
N ALA A 18 7.94 7.87 0.38
CA ALA A 18 9.27 8.19 -0.13
C ALA A 18 10.31 8.37 0.98
N ASN A 19 9.92 8.96 2.12
CA ASN A 19 10.80 9.11 3.27
C ASN A 19 11.09 7.75 3.94
N THR A 20 10.07 6.90 4.09
CA THR A 20 10.22 5.55 4.64
C THR A 20 11.15 4.68 3.80
N ILE A 21 11.01 4.72 2.46
CA ILE A 21 11.92 4.01 1.55
C ILE A 21 13.36 4.50 1.74
N ARG A 22 13.58 5.81 1.83
CA ARG A 22 14.91 6.39 2.04
C ARG A 22 15.53 5.91 3.36
N LEU A 23 14.74 5.93 4.44
CA LEU A 23 15.18 5.50 5.76
C LEU A 23 15.55 4.00 5.76
N ALA A 24 14.72 3.17 5.14
CA ALA A 24 14.94 1.74 5.06
C ALA A 24 16.15 1.37 4.18
N ILE A 25 16.39 2.12 3.09
CA ILE A 25 17.62 2.01 2.29
C ILE A 25 18.85 2.38 3.13
N TYR A 26 18.75 3.43 3.95
CA TYR A 26 19.84 3.84 4.85
C TYR A 26 20.16 2.76 5.89
N SER A 27 19.13 2.16 6.48
CA SER A 27 19.27 1.06 7.45
C SER A 27 19.88 -0.20 6.83
N LYS A 28 19.63 -0.48 5.55
CA LYS A 28 20.19 -1.64 4.82
C LYS A 28 21.36 -1.29 3.89
N ARG A 29 22.05 -0.16 4.15
CA ARG A 29 23.17 0.33 3.32
C ARG A 29 24.25 -0.73 3.07
N TYR A 30 24.59 -1.54 4.08
CA TYR A 30 25.60 -2.61 3.95
C TYR A 30 25.14 -3.72 3.00
N LEU A 31 23.87 -4.14 3.12
CA LEU A 31 23.25 -5.17 2.28
C LEU A 31 23.17 -4.73 0.81
N ILE A 32 22.92 -3.43 0.57
CA ILE A 32 22.87 -2.88 -0.79
C ILE A 32 24.28 -2.82 -1.39
N ASN A 33 25.31 -2.53 -0.60
CA ASN A 33 26.69 -2.49 -1.08
C ASN A 33 27.19 -3.88 -1.51
N THR A 34 26.86 -4.91 -0.74
CA THR A 34 27.17 -6.30 -1.14
C THR A 34 26.36 -6.72 -2.36
N MET A 35 25.07 -6.35 -2.47
CA MET A 35 24.25 -6.65 -3.66
C MET A 35 24.76 -5.97 -4.94
N LYS A 36 25.31 -4.75 -4.84
CA LYS A 36 25.91 -4.06 -5.99
C LYS A 36 27.18 -4.73 -6.50
N LEU A 37 27.98 -5.33 -5.61
CA LEU A 37 29.19 -6.06 -5.99
C LEU A 37 28.89 -7.33 -6.82
N VAL A 38 27.67 -7.87 -6.71
CA VAL A 38 27.22 -9.04 -7.48
C VAL A 38 26.40 -8.65 -8.74
N GLY A 39 26.33 -7.36 -9.07
CA GLY A 39 25.59 -6.87 -10.25
C GLY A 39 24.06 -6.86 -10.11
N ALA A 40 23.52 -6.79 -8.89
CA ALA A 40 22.08 -6.89 -8.67
C ALA A 40 21.28 -5.75 -9.34
N THR A 41 20.22 -6.13 -10.07
CA THR A 41 19.35 -5.23 -10.82
C THR A 41 18.42 -4.40 -9.93
N ARG A 42 17.90 -3.27 -10.43
CA ARG A 42 16.95 -2.38 -9.71
C ARG A 42 15.79 -3.12 -9.05
N TRP A 43 15.30 -4.19 -9.68
CA TRP A 43 14.19 -5.00 -9.19
C TRP A 43 14.54 -5.82 -7.93
N PHE A 44 15.80 -6.24 -7.78
CA PHE A 44 16.27 -6.96 -6.59
C PHE A 44 16.23 -6.08 -5.32
N ILE A 45 16.47 -4.78 -5.47
CA ILE A 45 16.40 -3.80 -4.37
C ILE A 45 14.94 -3.51 -3.98
N MET A 46 14.00 -3.57 -4.94
CA MET A 46 12.58 -3.27 -4.72
C MET A 46 11.81 -4.44 -4.07
N ARG A 47 12.20 -5.69 -4.35
CA ARG A 47 11.56 -6.90 -3.82
C ARG A 47 11.22 -6.90 -2.32
N PRO A 48 12.14 -6.59 -1.39
CA PRO A 48 11.83 -6.60 0.04
C PRO A 48 10.76 -5.57 0.43
N PHE A 49 10.71 -4.43 -0.27
CA PHE A 49 9.71 -3.39 -0.04
C PHE A 49 8.34 -3.81 -0.57
N LEU A 50 8.28 -4.41 -1.76
CA LEU A 50 7.02 -4.96 -2.28
C LEU A 50 6.47 -6.06 -1.37
N GLY A 51 7.33 -6.96 -0.87
CA GLY A 51 6.92 -7.99 0.09
C GLY A 51 6.29 -7.41 1.36
N SER A 52 6.90 -6.35 1.93
CA SER A 52 6.33 -5.66 3.09
C SER A 52 5.02 -4.93 2.78
N SER A 53 4.83 -4.43 1.55
CA SER A 53 3.58 -3.75 1.17
C SER A 53 2.40 -4.71 1.01
N VAL A 54 2.65 -5.94 0.58
CA VAL A 54 1.62 -6.98 0.47
C VAL A 54 1.10 -7.35 1.84
N THR A 55 1.98 -7.61 2.81
CA THR A 55 1.55 -7.93 4.18
C THR A 55 0.78 -6.78 4.82
N GLN A 56 1.24 -5.54 4.62
CA GLN A 56 0.51 -4.34 5.06
C GLN A 56 -0.87 -4.23 4.38
N GLY A 57 -0.97 -4.53 3.09
CA GLY A 57 -2.22 -4.51 2.35
C GLY A 57 -3.23 -5.56 2.84
N ILE A 58 -2.75 -6.75 3.23
CA ILE A 58 -3.59 -7.80 3.84
C ILE A 58 -4.14 -7.31 5.19
N TRP A 59 -3.28 -6.76 6.05
CA TRP A 59 -3.72 -6.22 7.35
C TRP A 59 -4.72 -5.06 7.19
N ALA A 60 -4.46 -4.14 6.27
CA ALA A 60 -5.34 -3.02 5.98
C ALA A 60 -6.70 -3.49 5.44
N GLY A 61 -6.70 -4.41 4.47
CA GLY A 61 -7.91 -5.00 3.91
C GLY A 61 -8.71 -5.81 4.92
N GLY A 62 -8.03 -6.56 5.79
CA GLY A 62 -8.66 -7.29 6.90
C GLY A 62 -9.31 -6.35 7.92
N ALA A 63 -8.60 -5.31 8.35
CA ALA A 63 -9.13 -4.30 9.27
C ALA A 63 -10.33 -3.55 8.67
N ALA A 64 -10.25 -3.16 7.39
CA ALA A 64 -11.36 -2.52 6.68
C ALA A 64 -12.58 -3.44 6.58
N SER A 65 -12.37 -4.72 6.30
CA SER A 65 -13.45 -5.72 6.23
C SER A 65 -14.11 -5.92 7.59
N LEU A 66 -13.33 -5.95 8.67
CA LEU A 66 -13.83 -6.08 10.04
C LEU A 66 -14.67 -4.86 10.43
N LEU A 67 -14.19 -3.65 10.13
CA LEU A 67 -14.96 -2.41 10.33
C LEU A 67 -16.25 -2.40 9.50
N PHE A 68 -16.21 -2.88 8.26
CA PHE A 68 -17.40 -2.99 7.42
C PHE A 68 -18.44 -3.92 8.03
N VAL A 69 -18.03 -5.11 8.47
CA VAL A 69 -18.92 -6.06 9.15
C VAL A 69 -19.48 -5.45 10.44
N ALA A 70 -18.65 -4.84 11.27
CA ALA A 70 -19.08 -4.17 12.49
C ALA A 70 -20.10 -3.05 12.22
N ALA A 71 -19.89 -2.26 11.16
CA ALA A 71 -20.83 -1.23 10.74
C ALA A 71 -22.18 -1.83 10.28
N VAL A 72 -22.17 -2.90 9.50
CA VAL A 72 -23.40 -3.57 9.03
C VAL A 72 -24.22 -4.13 10.20
N TYR A 73 -23.57 -4.79 11.16
CA TYR A 73 -24.27 -5.32 12.34
C TYR A 73 -24.69 -4.22 13.34
N GLY A 74 -23.91 -3.13 13.46
CA GLY A 74 -24.21 -2.02 14.36
C GLY A 74 -25.29 -1.05 13.85
N LEU A 75 -25.44 -0.90 12.53
CA LEU A 75 -26.44 -0.03 11.89
C LEU A 75 -27.72 -0.78 11.45
N ASN A 76 -27.92 -2.00 11.96
CA ASN A 76 -29.00 -2.89 11.55
C ASN A 76 -30.41 -2.25 11.71
N GLU A 77 -30.59 -1.34 12.68
CA GLU A 77 -31.86 -0.62 12.88
C GLU A 77 -32.07 0.59 11.94
N THR A 78 -31.00 1.15 11.37
CA THR A 78 -31.07 2.39 10.56
C THR A 78 -31.01 2.15 9.05
N VAL A 79 -30.46 1.02 8.59
CA VAL A 79 -30.28 0.76 7.14
C VAL A 79 -30.54 -0.72 6.78
N PRO A 80 -31.81 -1.12 6.57
CA PRO A 80 -32.16 -2.51 6.24
C PRO A 80 -31.60 -3.00 4.90
N GLU A 81 -31.21 -2.10 3.98
CA GLU A 81 -30.58 -2.46 2.71
C GLU A 81 -29.22 -3.18 2.89
N LEU A 82 -28.40 -2.73 3.84
CA LEU A 82 -27.09 -3.34 4.14
C LEU A 82 -27.24 -4.79 4.65
N VAL A 83 -28.32 -5.05 5.40
CA VAL A 83 -28.64 -6.36 5.99
C VAL A 83 -29.19 -7.32 4.93
N SER A 84 -29.93 -6.80 3.94
CA SER A 84 -30.40 -7.59 2.79
C SER A 84 -29.24 -8.04 1.89
N LEU A 85 -28.28 -7.14 1.62
CA LEU A 85 -27.05 -7.43 0.88
C LEU A 85 -26.16 -8.42 1.62
N ALA A 86 -26.15 -8.36 2.95
CA ALA A 86 -25.44 -9.28 3.82
C ALA A 86 -25.96 -10.72 3.75
N ARG A 87 -27.28 -10.90 3.64
CA ARG A 87 -27.92 -12.21 3.69
C ARG A 87 -27.77 -13.03 2.40
N THR A 88 -27.55 -12.39 1.25
CA THR A 88 -27.45 -13.07 -0.07
C THR A 88 -26.08 -13.71 -0.35
N GLY A 89 -25.18 -13.81 0.63
CA GLY A 89 -23.81 -14.31 0.41
C GLY A 89 -22.88 -13.32 -0.33
N ARG A 90 -23.39 -12.15 -0.75
CA ARG A 90 -22.60 -11.06 -1.33
C ARG A 90 -21.63 -10.44 -0.32
N LEU A 91 -21.88 -10.59 0.98
CA LEU A 91 -20.96 -10.15 2.04
C LEU A 91 -19.56 -10.77 1.92
N ALA A 92 -19.49 -12.07 1.64
CA ALA A 92 -18.21 -12.76 1.46
C ALA A 92 -17.46 -12.23 0.22
N ALA A 93 -18.20 -11.93 -0.86
CA ALA A 93 -17.63 -11.32 -2.07
C ALA A 93 -17.10 -9.91 -1.79
N VAL A 94 -17.82 -9.09 -1.01
CA VAL A 94 -17.39 -7.73 -0.62
C VAL A 94 -16.14 -7.78 0.26
N VAL A 95 -16.13 -8.63 1.29
CA VAL A 95 -14.96 -8.82 2.16
C VAL A 95 -13.75 -9.30 1.35
N GLY A 96 -13.94 -10.28 0.46
CA GLY A 96 -12.90 -10.75 -0.45
C GLY A 96 -12.37 -9.63 -1.35
N ALA A 97 -13.26 -8.81 -1.92
CA ALA A 97 -12.89 -7.67 -2.75
C ALA A 97 -12.18 -6.57 -1.95
N MET A 98 -12.52 -6.34 -0.69
CA MET A 98 -11.84 -5.37 0.18
C MET A 98 -10.42 -5.79 0.52
N ILE A 99 -10.20 -7.09 0.80
CA ILE A 99 -8.87 -7.63 1.06
C ILE A 99 -8.03 -7.58 -0.22
N ALA A 100 -8.57 -8.07 -1.34
CA ALA A 100 -7.89 -8.02 -2.63
C ALA A 100 -7.58 -6.58 -3.04
N GLY A 101 -8.54 -5.67 -2.86
CA GLY A 101 -8.39 -4.24 -3.11
C GLY A 101 -7.30 -3.61 -2.23
N GLY A 102 -7.28 -3.90 -0.94
CA GLY A 102 -6.24 -3.42 -0.02
C GLY A 102 -4.83 -3.85 -0.42
N VAL A 103 -4.67 -5.11 -0.83
CA VAL A 103 -3.39 -5.63 -1.33
C VAL A 103 -2.99 -4.98 -2.65
N LEU A 104 -3.91 -4.89 -3.61
CA LEU A 104 -3.65 -4.29 -4.92
C LEU A 104 -3.30 -2.80 -4.80
N ILE A 105 -4.06 -2.05 -3.98
CA ILE A 105 -3.85 -0.63 -3.74
C ILE A 105 -2.50 -0.41 -3.05
N SER A 106 -2.22 -1.12 -1.95
CA SER A 106 -0.94 -1.01 -1.23
C SER A 106 0.26 -1.34 -2.12
N GLY A 107 0.15 -2.42 -2.90
CA GLY A 107 1.18 -2.84 -3.84
C GLY A 107 1.39 -1.81 -4.96
N LEU A 108 0.31 -1.29 -5.55
CA LEU A 108 0.39 -0.29 -6.62
C LEU A 108 0.98 1.04 -6.10
N PHE A 109 0.54 1.52 -4.93
CA PHE A 109 1.10 2.74 -4.32
C PHE A 109 2.58 2.59 -4.01
N THR A 110 2.97 1.45 -3.43
CA THR A 110 4.37 1.16 -3.13
C THR A 110 5.19 1.08 -4.41
N PHE A 111 4.68 0.41 -5.44
CA PHE A 111 5.34 0.30 -6.74
C PHE A 111 5.50 1.68 -7.40
N LEU A 112 4.45 2.50 -7.44
CA LEU A 112 4.50 3.84 -8.03
C LEU A 112 5.50 4.75 -7.29
N ALA A 113 5.50 4.71 -5.97
CA ALA A 113 6.43 5.51 -5.17
C ALA A 113 7.89 5.04 -5.33
N LEU A 114 8.12 3.72 -5.36
CA LEU A 114 9.45 3.15 -5.64
C LEU A 114 9.91 3.52 -7.05
N ASN A 115 9.05 3.37 -8.06
CA ASN A 115 9.36 3.74 -9.43
C ASN A 115 9.68 5.23 -9.54
N ARG A 116 8.90 6.10 -8.90
CA ARG A 116 9.17 7.55 -8.86
C ARG A 116 10.51 7.86 -8.17
N PHE A 117 10.83 7.22 -7.06
CA PHE A 117 12.11 7.42 -6.35
C PHE A 117 13.32 6.96 -7.17
N ILE A 118 13.18 5.83 -7.85
CA ILE A 118 14.21 5.21 -8.67
C ILE A 118 14.40 5.99 -9.99
N ASN A 119 13.33 6.54 -10.57
CA ASN A 119 13.41 7.39 -11.76
C ASN A 119 13.96 8.79 -11.45
N MET A 120 13.76 9.31 -10.22
CA MET A 120 14.38 10.57 -9.77
C MET A 120 15.89 10.45 -9.50
N LYS A 121 16.45 9.24 -9.38
CA LYS A 121 17.91 9.03 -9.28
C LYS A 121 18.63 8.96 -10.63
N SER A 122 17.97 9.28 -11.74
CA SER A 122 18.61 9.33 -13.06
C SER A 122 19.22 10.69 -13.43
N ASN A 123 19.51 11.57 -12.45
CA ASN A 123 20.28 12.79 -12.75
C ASN A 123 21.24 13.28 -11.64
N LYS A 124 21.69 12.40 -10.74
CA LYS A 124 22.92 12.68 -9.95
C LYS A 124 23.75 11.40 -9.84
N ILE A 125 24.28 11.05 -11.00
CA ILE A 125 25.52 10.29 -11.13
C ILE A 125 26.62 11.35 -10.98
N HIS A 126 27.64 11.07 -10.18
CA HIS A 126 28.79 11.92 -9.81
C HIS A 126 28.56 12.92 -8.67
N LEU A 127 29.55 12.97 -7.77
CA LEU A 127 29.64 13.68 -6.48
C LEU A 127 29.00 12.92 -5.30
N TYR A 128 29.68 11.88 -4.81
CA TYR A 128 30.73 11.96 -3.79
C TYR A 128 31.58 10.67 -3.83
#